data_AF-A0A9D2PSK9-F1
#
_entry.id   AF-A0A9D2PSK9-F1
#
_cell.length_a   1.000
_cell.length_b   1.000
_cell.length_c   1.000
_cell.angle_alpha   90.00
_cell.angle_beta   90.00
_cell.angle_gamma   90.00
#
_symmetry.space_group_name_H-M   'P 1'
#
loop_
_entity.id
_entity.type
_entity.pdbx_description
1 polymer ?
#
loop_
_entity_poly.entity_id
_entity_poly.type
_entity_poly.pdbx_seq_one_letter_code
_entity_poly.pdbx_strand_id
1 'polypeptide(L)'
;MIMEINKLLQEKGLTKYRLSVLSGVPHATLSDLCNGKTSIGKCSVETIYKLAKALGVSMETLVEDAFKPKPSGEELREKSYEYGLPEYLQRDLDAFKEGLKNGSSLIDCLWGELYGSINMAEISDGVITPEHADYLRQKYLWGGGKADGAH
;
A
#
# COMPACT_ATOMS: atom_id res chain seq x y z
N MET A 1 -0.84 -9.79 7.06
CA MET A 1 -2.02 -8.98 6.74
C MET A 1 -3.25 -9.82 7.08
N ILE A 2 -3.89 -9.56 8.22
CA ILE A 2 -5.09 -10.29 8.63
C ILE A 2 -6.24 -9.78 7.77
N MET A 3 -6.93 -10.68 7.04
CA MET A 3 -8.08 -10.33 6.21
C MET A 3 -9.19 -9.66 7.05
N GLU A 4 -9.85 -8.64 6.49
CA GLU A 4 -10.94 -7.86 7.13
C GLU A 4 -11.97 -8.75 7.85
N ILE A 5 -12.36 -9.89 7.24
CA ILE A 5 -13.30 -10.84 7.84
C ILE A 5 -12.77 -11.53 9.11
N ASN A 6 -11.47 -11.84 9.16
CA ASN A 6 -10.85 -12.44 10.35
C ASN A 6 -10.76 -11.42 11.48
N LYS A 7 -10.52 -10.15 11.17
CA LYS A 7 -10.56 -9.05 12.13
C LYS A 7 -11.97 -8.87 12.70
N LEU A 8 -13.00 -8.84 11.84
CA LEU A 8 -14.41 -8.76 12.28
C LEU A 8 -14.84 -9.96 13.14
N LEU A 9 -14.35 -11.16 12.83
CA LEU A 9 -14.56 -12.35 13.67
C LEU A 9 -13.94 -12.18 15.06
N GLN A 10 -12.70 -11.67 15.14
CA GLN A 10 -12.02 -11.41 16.41
C GLN A 10 -12.73 -10.33 17.24
N GLU A 11 -13.08 -9.20 16.63
CA GLU A 11 -13.80 -8.11 17.29
C GLU A 11 -15.15 -8.54 17.87
N LYS A 12 -15.83 -9.46 17.19
CA LYS A 12 -17.15 -9.96 17.61
C LYS A 12 -17.08 -11.23 18.45
N GLY A 13 -15.88 -11.75 18.75
CA GLY A 13 -15.69 -13.00 19.48
C GLY A 13 -16.34 -14.21 18.80
N LEU A 14 -16.42 -14.20 17.46
CA LEU A 14 -17.04 -15.24 16.66
C LEU A 14 -16.00 -16.19 16.09
N THR A 15 -16.31 -17.48 16.13
CA THR A 15 -15.55 -18.49 15.38
C THR A 15 -16.11 -18.62 13.97
N LYS A 16 -15.29 -19.13 13.02
CA LYS A 16 -15.74 -19.47 11.67
C LYS A 16 -16.97 -20.39 11.66
N TYR A 17 -16.96 -21.38 12.54
CA TYR A 17 -18.09 -22.28 12.75
C TYR A 17 -19.34 -21.53 13.20
N ARG A 18 -19.21 -20.66 14.20
CA ARG A 18 -20.35 -19.89 14.72
C ARG A 18 -20.92 -18.93 13.67
N LEU A 19 -20.06 -18.28 12.88
CA LEU A 19 -20.49 -17.46 11.75
C LEU A 19 -21.23 -18.29 10.69
N SER A 20 -20.77 -19.51 10.40
CA SER A 20 -21.45 -20.43 9.47
C SER A 20 -22.89 -20.70 9.91
N VAL A 21 -23.06 -21.04 11.19
CA VAL A 21 -24.38 -21.32 11.77
C VAL A 21 -25.28 -20.07 11.75
N LEU A 22 -24.75 -18.91 12.13
CA LEU A 22 -25.53 -17.66 12.21
C LEU A 22 -25.93 -17.12 10.84
N SER A 23 -25.03 -17.21 9.85
CA SER A 23 -25.26 -16.67 8.51
C SER A 23 -25.98 -17.65 7.58
N GLY A 24 -25.98 -18.96 7.90
CA GLY A 24 -26.41 -20.01 6.99
C GLY A 24 -25.48 -20.22 5.80
N VAL A 25 -24.28 -19.59 5.81
CA VAL A 25 -23.25 -19.78 4.78
C VAL A 25 -22.44 -21.03 5.12
N PRO A 26 -22.19 -21.94 4.16
CA PRO A 26 -21.45 -23.18 4.42
C PRO A 26 -20.07 -22.92 5.03
N HIS A 27 -19.68 -23.76 5.99
CA HIS A 27 -18.39 -23.65 6.66
C HIS A 27 -17.21 -23.74 5.68
N ALA A 28 -17.35 -24.55 4.61
CA ALA A 28 -16.35 -24.63 3.55
C ALA A 28 -16.12 -23.27 2.88
N THR A 29 -17.19 -22.56 2.49
CA THR A 29 -17.14 -21.22 1.91
C THR A 29 -16.47 -20.22 2.85
N LEU A 30 -16.83 -20.24 4.14
CA LEU A 30 -16.19 -19.37 5.14
C LEU A 30 -14.72 -19.70 5.35
N SER A 31 -14.34 -20.98 5.29
CA SER A 31 -12.95 -21.41 5.37
C SER A 31 -12.15 -20.89 4.18
N ASP A 32 -12.69 -20.99 2.96
CA ASP A 32 -12.05 -20.50 1.76
C ASP A 32 -11.93 -18.97 1.74
N LEU A 33 -12.95 -18.25 2.25
CA LEU A 33 -12.90 -16.80 2.46
C LEU A 33 -11.82 -16.40 3.47
N CYS A 34 -11.82 -17.01 4.66
CA CYS A 34 -10.88 -16.66 5.74
C CYS A 34 -9.43 -17.04 5.43
N ASN A 35 -9.22 -18.00 4.53
CA ASN A 35 -7.91 -18.42 4.03
C ASN A 35 -7.51 -17.72 2.72
N GLY A 36 -8.36 -16.83 2.17
CA GLY A 36 -8.06 -16.04 0.98
C GLY A 36 -8.11 -16.77 -0.35
N LYS A 37 -8.61 -18.01 -0.38
CA LYS A 37 -8.83 -18.76 -1.63
C LYS A 37 -9.94 -18.12 -2.47
N THR A 38 -10.90 -17.49 -1.81
CA THR A 38 -12.01 -16.76 -2.44
C THR A 38 -12.04 -15.32 -1.92
N SER A 39 -12.23 -14.36 -2.83
CA SER A 39 -12.47 -12.97 -2.46
C SER A 39 -13.95 -12.74 -2.16
N ILE A 40 -14.24 -11.96 -1.12
CA ILE A 40 -15.61 -11.58 -0.76
C ILE A 40 -16.33 -10.84 -1.90
N GLY A 41 -15.60 -10.07 -2.71
CA GLY A 41 -16.16 -9.38 -3.89
C GLY A 41 -16.57 -10.31 -5.03
N LYS A 42 -16.19 -11.59 -4.98
CA LYS A 42 -16.63 -12.63 -5.94
C LYS A 42 -17.80 -13.47 -5.42
N CYS A 43 -18.24 -13.26 -4.18
CA CYS A 43 -19.39 -13.97 -3.63
C CYS A 43 -20.70 -13.43 -4.20
N SER A 44 -21.75 -14.25 -4.15
CA SER A 44 -23.09 -13.76 -4.50
C SER A 44 -23.52 -12.67 -3.53
N VAL A 45 -24.35 -11.73 -4.02
CA VAL A 45 -24.94 -10.66 -3.20
C VAL A 45 -25.69 -11.25 -1.99
N GLU A 46 -26.38 -12.38 -2.17
CA GLU A 46 -27.06 -13.08 -1.09
C GLU A 46 -26.07 -13.53 0.01
N THR A 47 -24.90 -14.04 -0.36
CA THR A 47 -23.86 -14.44 0.61
C THR A 47 -23.33 -13.22 1.36
N ILE A 48 -23.04 -12.14 0.64
CA ILE A 48 -22.55 -10.88 1.23
C ILE A 48 -23.58 -10.34 2.24
N TYR A 49 -24.86 -10.32 1.86
CA TYR A 49 -25.96 -9.90 2.74
C TYR A 49 -26.06 -10.76 4.00
N LYS A 50 -26.03 -12.10 3.86
CA LYS A 50 -26.09 -13.03 5.01
C LYS A 50 -24.94 -12.81 5.99
N LEU A 51 -23.72 -12.62 5.47
CA LEU A 51 -22.54 -12.36 6.27
C LEU A 51 -22.60 -10.99 6.96
N ALA A 52 -22.94 -9.94 6.23
CA ALA A 52 -23.09 -8.59 6.76
C ALA A 52 -24.15 -8.56 7.88
N LYS A 53 -25.29 -9.21 7.67
CA LYS A 53 -26.35 -9.36 8.68
C LYS A 53 -25.89 -10.13 9.92
N ALA A 54 -25.21 -11.26 9.74
CA ALA A 54 -24.73 -12.08 10.86
C ALA A 54 -23.62 -11.38 11.66
N LEU A 55 -22.80 -10.57 10.99
CA LEU A 55 -21.77 -9.75 11.62
C LEU A 55 -22.34 -8.44 12.14
N GLY A 56 -23.52 -7.98 11.75
CA GLY A 56 -24.05 -6.67 12.13
C GLY A 56 -23.18 -5.51 11.63
N VAL A 57 -22.74 -5.61 10.38
CA VAL A 57 -22.03 -4.54 9.64
C VAL A 57 -22.75 -4.27 8.32
N SER A 58 -22.44 -3.15 7.65
CA SER A 58 -22.99 -2.89 6.32
C SER A 58 -22.34 -3.80 5.28
N MET A 59 -23.02 -4.02 4.14
CA MET A 59 -22.41 -4.74 3.02
C MET A 59 -21.19 -3.99 2.47
N GLU A 60 -21.23 -2.66 2.47
CA GLU A 60 -20.12 -1.79 2.07
C GLU A 60 -18.86 -2.06 2.89
N THR A 61 -18.96 -2.05 4.22
CA THR A 61 -17.83 -2.37 5.11
C THR A 61 -17.24 -3.74 4.82
N LEU A 62 -18.08 -4.71 4.46
CA LEU A 62 -17.62 -6.09 4.20
C LEU A 62 -16.87 -6.23 2.86
N VAL A 63 -17.13 -5.36 1.89
CA VAL A 63 -16.58 -5.44 0.53
C VAL A 63 -15.59 -4.33 0.18
N GLU A 64 -15.40 -3.35 1.06
CA GLU A 64 -14.54 -2.18 0.84
C GLU A 64 -13.15 -2.58 0.31
N ASP A 65 -12.49 -3.52 0.97
CA ASP A 65 -11.18 -4.03 0.58
C ASP A 65 -11.17 -4.79 -0.75
N ALA A 66 -12.29 -5.37 -1.17
CA ALA A 66 -12.39 -6.05 -2.46
C ALA A 66 -12.47 -5.04 -3.63
N PHE A 67 -12.89 -3.81 -3.36
CA PHE A 67 -13.02 -2.72 -4.33
C PHE A 67 -11.90 -1.67 -4.21
N LYS A 68 -11.11 -1.68 -3.15
CA LYS A 68 -9.88 -0.88 -3.09
C LYS A 68 -9.00 -1.24 -4.30
N PRO A 69 -8.57 -0.24 -5.09
CA PRO A 69 -7.69 -0.50 -6.21
C PRO A 69 -6.45 -1.21 -5.68
N LYS A 70 -6.19 -2.41 -6.19
CA LYS A 70 -4.90 -3.06 -5.93
C LYS A 70 -3.83 -2.21 -6.60
N PRO A 71 -2.68 -1.99 -5.95
CA PRO A 71 -1.62 -1.25 -6.60
C PRO A 71 -1.26 -1.96 -7.90
N SER A 72 -1.19 -1.19 -8.97
CA SER A 72 -0.77 -1.71 -10.27
C SER A 72 0.66 -2.28 -10.17
N GLY A 73 1.05 -3.13 -11.12
CA GLY A 73 2.44 -3.61 -11.17
C GLY A 73 3.45 -2.46 -11.28
N GLU A 74 3.04 -1.34 -11.88
CA GLU A 74 3.80 -0.10 -11.95
C GLU A 74 3.93 0.60 -10.60
N GLU A 75 2.85 0.73 -9.82
CA GLU A 75 2.90 1.29 -8.47
C GLU A 75 3.77 0.46 -7.52
N LEU A 76 3.76 -0.87 -7.68
CA LEU A 76 4.64 -1.76 -6.92
C LEU A 76 6.11 -1.57 -7.31
N ARG A 77 6.40 -1.41 -8.60
CA ARG A 77 7.75 -1.13 -9.12
C ARG A 77 8.25 0.23 -8.62
N GLU A 78 7.43 1.27 -8.72
CA GLU A 78 7.76 2.60 -8.22
C GLU A 78 8.07 2.60 -6.72
N LYS A 79 7.27 1.90 -5.90
CA LYS A 79 7.55 1.77 -4.46
C LYS A 79 8.86 1.03 -4.17
N SER A 80 9.33 0.17 -5.08
CA SER A 80 10.60 -0.53 -4.91
C SER A 80 11.82 0.38 -5.06
N TYR A 81 11.67 1.53 -5.72
CA TYR A 81 12.75 2.51 -5.93
C TYR A 81 13.24 3.21 -4.65
N GLU A 82 12.57 3.02 -3.51
CA GLU A 82 13.10 3.52 -2.23
C GLU A 82 14.04 2.53 -1.52
N TYR A 83 14.27 1.35 -2.10
CA TYR A 83 15.05 0.29 -1.47
C TYR A 83 16.22 -0.12 -2.37
N GLY A 84 17.26 -0.70 -1.75
CA GLY A 84 18.44 -1.16 -2.49
C GLY A 84 19.27 0.00 -3.07
N LEU A 85 19.13 1.20 -2.52
CA LEU A 85 19.92 2.36 -2.91
C LEU A 85 21.39 2.18 -2.46
N PRO A 86 22.35 2.74 -3.20
CA PRO A 86 23.72 2.90 -2.72
C PRO A 86 23.74 3.62 -1.37
N GLU A 87 24.71 3.26 -0.52
CA GLU A 87 24.77 3.74 0.87
C GLU A 87 24.76 5.28 0.97
N TYR A 88 25.49 5.97 0.10
CA TYR A 88 25.53 7.44 0.08
C TYR A 88 24.16 8.03 -0.28
N LEU A 89 23.47 7.48 -1.29
CA LEU A 89 22.17 7.97 -1.73
C LEU A 89 21.10 7.68 -0.68
N GLN A 90 21.14 6.50 -0.04
CA GLN A 90 20.23 6.18 1.05
C GLN A 90 20.41 7.14 2.23
N ARG A 91 21.65 7.41 2.63
CA ARG A 91 21.97 8.33 3.73
C ARG A 91 21.44 9.73 3.47
N ASP A 92 21.67 10.27 2.27
CA ASP A 92 21.26 11.63 1.93
C ASP A 92 19.73 11.72 1.77
N LEU A 93 19.07 10.65 1.28
CA LEU A 93 17.61 10.54 1.24
C LEU A 93 17.02 10.53 2.66
N ASP A 94 17.61 9.79 3.58
CA ASP A 94 17.15 9.70 4.96
C ASP A 94 17.35 11.03 5.71
N ALA A 95 18.50 11.68 5.50
CA ALA A 95 18.79 13.01 6.07
C ALA A 95 17.78 14.05 5.58
N PHE A 96 17.43 14.04 4.29
CA PHE A 96 16.42 14.94 3.73
C PHE A 96 15.01 14.65 4.31
N LYS A 97 14.61 13.37 4.40
CA LYS A 97 13.33 12.95 5.02
C LYS A 97 13.25 13.40 6.48
N GLU A 98 14.34 13.24 7.24
CA GLU A 98 14.42 13.69 8.62
C GLU A 98 14.37 15.22 8.74
N GLY A 99 15.08 15.92 7.85
CA GLY A 99 15.06 17.38 7.76
C GLY A 99 13.65 17.93 7.52
N LEU A 100 12.89 17.34 6.59
CA LEU A 100 11.48 17.68 6.37
C LEU A 100 10.63 17.42 7.61
N LYS A 101 10.77 16.25 8.23
CA LYS A 101 9.98 15.84 9.40
C LYS A 101 10.19 16.77 10.60
N ASN A 102 11.42 17.20 10.81
CA ASN A 102 11.80 18.00 11.97
C ASN A 102 11.81 19.52 11.70
N GLY A 103 11.48 19.95 10.47
CA GLY A 103 11.51 21.36 10.09
C GLY A 103 12.91 21.98 10.14
N SER A 104 13.92 21.24 9.66
CA SER A 104 15.31 21.68 9.64
C SER A 104 15.47 23.01 8.91
N SER A 105 16.27 23.91 9.49
CA SER A 105 16.64 25.18 8.84
C SER A 105 17.61 25.01 7.67
N LEU A 106 18.15 23.81 7.46
CA LEU A 106 19.13 23.48 6.41
C LEU A 106 18.49 22.66 5.27
N ILE A 107 17.19 22.83 5.05
CA ILE A 107 16.46 22.01 4.07
C ILE A 107 16.96 22.21 2.64
N ASP A 108 17.45 23.41 2.32
CA ASP A 108 18.05 23.77 1.05
C ASP A 108 19.37 23.02 0.80
N CYS A 109 20.20 22.88 1.83
CA CYS A 109 21.44 22.11 1.78
C CYS A 109 21.14 20.62 1.58
N LEU A 110 20.23 20.08 2.39
CA LEU A 110 19.82 18.67 2.29
C LEU A 110 19.19 18.34 0.94
N TRP A 111 18.43 19.28 0.35
CA TRP A 111 17.90 19.16 -0.99
C TRP A 111 19.02 19.05 -2.03
N GLY A 112 20.05 19.90 -1.91
CA GLY A 112 21.21 19.89 -2.80
C GLY A 112 22.04 18.60 -2.71
N GLU A 113 22.25 18.09 -1.49
CA GLU A 113 22.94 16.82 -1.24
C GLU A 113 22.17 15.65 -1.89
N LEU A 114 20.86 15.54 -1.63
CA LEU A 114 20.04 14.49 -2.21
C LEU A 114 20.00 14.59 -3.75
N TYR A 115 19.83 15.79 -4.31
CA TYR A 115 19.84 15.99 -5.76
C TYR A 115 21.18 15.55 -6.39
N GLY A 116 22.30 15.92 -5.76
CA GLY A 116 23.64 15.52 -6.19
C GLY A 116 23.83 14.01 -6.15
N SER A 117 23.41 13.35 -5.06
CA SER A 117 23.53 11.91 -4.90
C SER A 117 22.66 11.11 -5.87
N ILE A 118 21.46 11.60 -6.22
CA ILE A 118 20.63 10.99 -7.27
C ILE A 118 21.36 11.08 -8.62
N ASN A 119 21.88 12.26 -8.98
CA ASN A 119 22.60 12.45 -10.24
C ASN A 119 23.88 11.59 -10.32
N MET A 120 24.61 11.45 -9.22
CA MET A 120 25.80 10.60 -9.16
C MET A 120 25.43 9.13 -9.40
N ALA A 121 24.38 8.64 -8.73
CA ALA A 121 23.88 7.28 -8.89
C ALA A 121 23.38 6.97 -10.31
N GLU A 122 22.72 7.93 -10.97
CA GLU A 122 22.22 7.77 -12.34
C GLU A 122 23.34 7.91 -13.40
N ILE A 123 24.10 9.01 -13.35
CA ILE A 123 24.97 9.43 -14.46
C ILE A 123 26.38 8.86 -14.33
N SER A 124 26.94 8.90 -13.12
CA SER A 124 28.35 8.52 -12.90
C SER A 124 28.48 7.02 -12.63
N ASP A 125 27.70 6.51 -11.68
CA ASP A 125 27.80 5.13 -11.22
C ASP A 125 26.89 4.19 -12.05
N GLY A 126 25.81 4.72 -12.63
CA GLY A 126 24.85 3.93 -13.41
C GLY A 126 24.14 2.83 -12.61
N VAL A 127 24.04 3.02 -11.29
CA VAL A 127 23.50 2.02 -10.33
C VAL A 127 21.99 2.13 -10.14
N ILE A 128 21.38 3.21 -10.62
CA ILE A 128 19.92 3.38 -10.72
C ILE A 128 19.54 3.79 -12.15
N THR A 129 18.33 3.43 -12.60
CA THR A 129 17.86 3.82 -13.94
C THR A 129 17.35 5.27 -13.96
N PRO A 130 17.21 5.89 -15.14
CA PRO A 130 16.59 7.20 -15.26
C PRO A 130 15.19 7.27 -14.64
N GLU A 131 14.37 6.23 -14.83
CA GLU A 131 13.02 6.16 -14.24
C GLU A 131 13.05 6.08 -12.71
N HIS A 132 14.04 5.39 -12.14
CA HIS A 132 14.26 5.33 -10.70
C HIS A 132 14.69 6.70 -10.17
N ALA A 133 15.66 7.35 -10.82
CA ALA A 133 16.14 8.68 -10.45
C ALA A 133 14.99 9.71 -10.51
N ASP A 134 14.21 9.70 -11.58
CA ASP A 134 13.06 10.58 -11.74
C ASP A 134 11.99 10.35 -10.69
N TYR A 135 11.70 9.10 -10.33
CA TYR A 135 10.80 8.80 -9.22
C TYR A 135 11.26 9.47 -7.91
N LEU A 136 12.54 9.36 -7.55
CA LEU A 136 13.08 9.96 -6.34
C LEU A 136 12.98 11.49 -6.37
N ARG A 137 13.33 12.12 -7.51
CA ARG A 137 13.23 13.57 -7.66
C ARG A 137 11.78 14.06 -7.58
N GLN A 138 10.86 13.41 -8.30
CA GLN A 138 9.44 13.76 -8.30
C GLN A 138 8.86 13.66 -6.88
N LYS A 139 9.17 12.57 -6.19
CA LYS A 139 8.61 12.30 -4.88
C LYS A 139 9.16 13.21 -3.78
N TYR A 140 10.46 13.49 -3.78
CA TYR A 140 11.11 14.17 -2.66
C TYR A 140 11.51 15.61 -2.97
N LEU A 141 11.93 15.92 -4.19
CA LEU A 141 12.57 17.20 -4.51
C LEU A 141 11.62 18.19 -5.19
N TRP A 142 10.65 17.71 -5.97
CA TRP A 142 9.74 18.55 -6.77
C TRP A 142 8.29 18.60 -6.25
N GLY A 143 8.01 17.98 -5.11
CA GLY A 143 6.74 18.16 -4.40
C GLY A 143 5.59 17.23 -4.84
N GLY A 144 5.89 16.02 -5.35
CA GLY A 144 4.89 14.96 -5.53
C GLY A 144 3.75 15.27 -6.51
N GLY A 145 3.88 16.33 -7.32
CA GLY A 145 2.97 16.62 -8.40
C GLY A 145 3.30 15.74 -9.59
N LYS A 146 2.38 14.85 -9.97
CA LYS A 146 2.33 14.39 -11.35
C LYS A 146 2.43 15.63 -12.24
N ALA A 147 3.49 15.72 -13.04
CA ALA A 147 3.49 16.57 -14.19
C ALA A 147 2.44 16.00 -15.14
N ASP A 148 1.18 16.41 -14.95
CA ASP A 148 0.16 16.26 -15.98
C ASP A 148 0.70 16.99 -17.23
N GLY A 149 0.68 16.26 -18.34
CA GLY A 149 1.43 16.57 -19.55
C GLY A 149 1.32 18.03 -19.99
N ALA A 150 2.49 18.62 -20.25
CA ALA A 150 2.57 19.79 -21.10
C ALA A 150 2.19 19.37 -22.53
N HIS A 151 0.99 19.78 -22.95
CA HIS A 151 0.59 19.91 -24.34
C HIS A 151 1.33 21.06 -25.02
#